data_AF-A0A136PQT3-F1
#
_entry.id   AF-A0A136PQT3-F1
#
_cell.length_a   1.000
_cell.length_b   1.000
_cell.length_c   1.000
_cell.angle_alpha   90.00
_cell.angle_beta   90.00
_cell.angle_gamma   90.00
#
_symmetry.space_group_name_H-M   'P 1'
#
loop_
_entity.id
_entity.type
_entity.pdbx_description
1 polymer ?
#
loop_
_entity_poly.entity_id
_entity_poly.type
_entity_poly.pdbx_seq_one_letter_code
_entity_poly.pdbx_strand_id
1 'polypeptide(L)'
;MTNGMRAQWALQARAALIVAAMRRSILTYGELGAAIGISGVGLRNQLRHVLVDVSNECIAHKEPSLAALVVNASTGQPGAGWQDGKVPWHGEVQRVFRYWAGPRGAKKGTADDDSSG
;
A
#
# COMPACT_ATOMS: atom_id res chain seq x y z
N MET A 1 -2.35 7.56 -19.78
CA MET A 1 -2.36 6.35 -18.93
C MET A 1 -3.75 5.76 -19.06
N THR A 2 -3.89 4.57 -19.65
CA THR A 2 -5.20 3.93 -19.78
C THR A 2 -5.67 3.44 -18.41
N ASN A 3 -6.99 3.44 -18.17
CA ASN A 3 -7.55 3.06 -16.86
C ASN A 3 -7.15 1.63 -16.44
N GLY A 4 -7.08 0.70 -17.42
CA GLY A 4 -6.67 -0.69 -17.18
C GLY A 4 -5.20 -0.86 -16.77
N MET A 5 -4.28 -0.08 -17.34
CA MET A 5 -2.85 -0.17 -16.98
C MET A 5 -2.59 0.35 -15.56
N ARG A 6 -3.35 1.38 -15.15
CA ARG A 6 -3.29 1.92 -13.78
C ARG A 6 -3.78 0.91 -12.74
N ALA A 7 -4.89 0.22 -13.02
CA ALA A 7 -5.41 -0.83 -12.15
C ALA A 7 -4.43 -2.02 -12.02
N GLN A 8 -3.81 -2.45 -13.12
CA GLN A 8 -2.76 -3.48 -13.09
C GLN A 8 -1.60 -3.07 -12.18
N TRP A 9 -1.13 -1.83 -12.31
CA TRP A 9 -0.06 -1.29 -11.47
C TRP A 9 -0.47 -1.17 -10.00
N ALA A 10 -1.71 -0.81 -9.70
CA ALA A 10 -2.24 -0.80 -8.34
C ALA A 10 -2.22 -2.20 -7.72
N LEU A 11 -2.67 -3.22 -8.46
CA LEU A 11 -2.65 -4.60 -7.99
C LEU A 11 -1.23 -5.11 -7.72
N GLN A 12 -0.30 -4.83 -8.63
CA GLN A 12 1.13 -5.19 -8.48
C GLN A 12 1.77 -4.45 -7.30
N ALA A 13 1.52 -3.15 -7.18
CA ALA A 13 2.02 -2.34 -6.08
C ALA A 13 1.48 -2.82 -4.73
N ARG A 14 0.17 -3.13 -4.66
CA ARG A 14 -0.46 -3.70 -3.46
C ARG A 14 0.21 -5.02 -3.06
N ALA A 15 0.41 -5.95 -3.99
CA ALA A 15 1.09 -7.21 -3.70
C ALA A 15 2.52 -7.01 -3.18
N ALA A 16 3.31 -6.14 -3.82
CA ALA A 16 4.66 -5.81 -3.37
C ALA A 16 4.66 -5.20 -1.96
N LEU A 17 3.72 -4.30 -1.68
CA LEU A 17 3.59 -3.65 -0.36
C LEU A 17 3.14 -4.63 0.73
N ILE A 18 2.27 -5.59 0.43
CA ILE A 18 1.90 -6.66 1.38
C ILE A 18 3.13 -7.50 1.73
N VAL A 19 3.93 -7.90 0.73
CA VAL A 19 5.17 -8.65 0.97
C VAL A 19 6.15 -7.83 1.81
N ALA A 20 6.29 -6.53 1.55
CA ALA A 20 7.11 -5.63 2.37
C ALA A 20 6.57 -5.54 3.80
N ALA A 21 5.26 -5.40 3.96
CA ALA A 21 4.58 -5.35 5.26
C ALA A 21 4.84 -6.62 6.09
N MET A 22 4.70 -7.79 5.47
CA MET A 22 4.97 -9.10 6.08
C MET A 22 6.43 -9.22 6.54
N ARG A 23 7.37 -8.67 5.77
CA ARG A 23 8.81 -8.63 6.11
C ARG A 23 9.18 -7.50 7.07
N ARG A 24 8.21 -6.68 7.48
CA ARG A 24 8.43 -5.45 8.27
C ARG A 24 9.44 -4.49 7.61
N SER A 25 9.39 -4.42 6.29
CA SER A 25 10.23 -3.55 5.46
C SER A 25 9.43 -2.38 4.93
N ILE A 26 10.09 -1.23 4.80
CA ILE A 26 9.61 -0.07 4.05
C ILE A 26 10.21 -0.10 2.65
N LEU A 27 9.54 0.56 1.70
CA LEU A 27 10.00 0.70 0.32
C LEU A 27 10.06 2.18 -0.06
N THR A 28 10.98 2.51 -0.95
CA THR A 28 11.03 3.84 -1.55
C THR A 28 10.15 3.91 -2.79
N TYR A 29 9.75 5.13 -3.21
CA TYR A 29 9.09 5.32 -4.51
C TYR A 29 9.90 4.74 -5.69
N GLY A 30 11.23 4.72 -5.58
CA GLY A 30 12.11 4.11 -6.58
C GLY A 30 11.99 2.59 -6.61
N GLU A 31 12.08 1.95 -5.45
CA GLU A 31 11.99 0.48 -5.32
C GLU A 31 10.60 -0.04 -5.71
N LEU A 32 9.54 0.64 -5.27
CA LEU A 32 8.19 0.28 -5.67
C LEU A 32 8.00 0.44 -7.18
N GLY A 33 8.52 1.54 -7.75
CA GLY A 33 8.54 1.76 -9.20
C GLY A 33 9.21 0.64 -9.96
N ALA A 34 10.41 0.27 -9.55
CA ALA A 34 11.16 -0.83 -10.14
C ALA A 34 10.39 -2.16 -10.05
N ALA A 35 9.73 -2.43 -8.91
CA ALA A 35 8.94 -3.64 -8.71
C ALA A 35 7.73 -3.77 -9.65
N ILE A 36 7.10 -2.64 -10.03
CA ILE A 36 5.93 -2.62 -10.93
C ILE A 36 6.28 -2.26 -12.39
N GLY A 37 7.57 -2.15 -12.70
CA GLY A 37 8.06 -1.83 -14.04
C GLY A 37 7.84 -0.39 -14.47
N ILE A 38 7.66 0.55 -13.53
CA ILE A 38 7.62 1.98 -13.82
C ILE A 38 9.01 2.57 -13.56
N SER A 39 9.56 3.25 -14.56
CA SER A 39 10.84 3.95 -14.47
C SER A 39 10.81 5.26 -15.26
N GLY A 40 11.61 6.25 -14.85
CA GLY A 40 11.83 7.50 -15.61
C GLY A 40 11.21 8.76 -15.00
N VAL A 41 11.18 9.84 -15.79
CA VAL A 41 10.87 11.22 -15.35
C VAL A 41 9.43 11.38 -14.82
N GLY A 42 8.51 10.48 -15.23
CA GLY A 42 7.11 10.46 -14.77
C GLY A 42 6.85 9.61 -13.52
N LEU A 43 7.87 8.93 -12.98
CA LEU A 43 7.74 7.92 -11.92
C LEU A 43 6.95 8.42 -10.71
N ARG A 44 7.36 9.56 -10.13
CA ARG A 44 6.73 10.11 -8.93
C ARG A 44 5.25 10.42 -9.14
N ASN A 45 4.91 11.01 -10.29
CA ASN A 45 3.53 11.39 -10.58
C ASN A 45 2.65 10.15 -10.82
N GLN A 46 3.17 9.18 -11.57
CA GLN A 46 2.47 7.92 -11.83
C GLN A 46 2.27 7.10 -10.55
N LEU A 47 3.32 6.93 -9.73
CA LEU A 47 3.20 6.23 -8.45
C LEU A 47 2.23 6.92 -7.50
N ARG A 48 2.16 8.26 -7.52
CA ARG A 48 1.20 8.98 -6.69
C ARG A 48 -0.23 8.54 -7.01
N HIS A 49 -0.60 8.45 -8.28
CA HIS A 49 -1.92 7.96 -8.67
C HIS A 49 -2.15 6.49 -8.30
N VAL A 50 -1.15 5.64 -8.52
CA VAL A 50 -1.21 4.21 -8.16
C VAL A 50 -1.39 4.04 -6.64
N LEU A 51 -0.66 4.80 -5.83
CA LEU A 51 -0.76 4.72 -4.36
C LEU A 51 -2.09 5.23 -3.83
N VAL A 52 -2.69 6.23 -4.48
CA VAL A 52 -4.05 6.67 -4.14
C VAL A 52 -5.05 5.53 -4.37
N ASP A 53 -4.94 4.81 -5.48
CA ASP A 53 -5.83 3.66 -5.74
C ASP A 53 -5.62 2.53 -4.74
N VAL A 54 -4.37 2.16 -4.46
CA VAL A 54 -4.06 1.16 -3.44
C VAL A 54 -4.60 1.58 -2.07
N SER A 55 -4.51 2.86 -1.73
CA SER A 55 -5.05 3.39 -0.47
C SER A 55 -6.58 3.30 -0.44
N ASN A 56 -7.25 3.65 -1.55
CA ASN A 56 -8.71 3.53 -1.68
C ASN A 56 -9.17 2.07 -1.57
N GLU A 57 -8.44 1.13 -2.17
CA GLU A 57 -8.70 -0.30 -2.02
C GLU A 57 -8.53 -0.74 -0.56
N CYS A 58 -7.44 -0.35 0.12
CA CYS A 58 -7.25 -0.65 1.53
C CYS A 58 -8.39 -0.11 2.40
N ILE A 59 -8.83 1.13 2.15
CA ILE A 59 -9.97 1.75 2.85
C ILE A 59 -11.26 0.97 2.60
N ALA A 60 -11.53 0.57 1.34
CA ALA A 60 -12.70 -0.23 0.99
C ALA A 60 -12.69 -1.59 1.71
N HIS A 61 -11.51 -2.19 1.88
CA HIS A 61 -11.30 -3.44 2.62
C HIS A 61 -11.19 -3.25 4.15
N LYS A 62 -11.28 -2.02 4.66
CA LYS A 62 -11.04 -1.66 6.08
C LYS A 62 -9.67 -2.11 6.60
N GLU A 63 -8.69 -2.16 5.71
CA GLU A 63 -7.29 -2.50 5.96
C GLU A 63 -6.46 -1.23 6.24
N PRO A 64 -5.36 -1.33 7.01
CA PRO A 64 -4.46 -0.19 7.21
C PRO A 64 -3.78 0.20 5.90
N SER A 65 -3.49 1.49 5.72
CA SER A 65 -3.03 1.97 4.41
C SER A 65 -1.61 1.51 4.11
N LEU A 66 -1.47 0.61 3.13
CA LEU A 66 -0.18 0.11 2.64
C LEU A 66 0.71 1.23 2.07
N ALA A 67 0.11 2.34 1.62
CA ALA A 67 0.86 3.50 1.16
C ALA A 67 1.73 4.14 2.27
N ALA A 68 1.44 3.86 3.55
CA ALA A 68 2.29 4.26 4.67
C ALA A 68 3.69 3.62 4.61
N LEU A 69 3.86 2.46 3.96
CA LEU A 69 5.17 1.82 3.82
C LEU A 69 6.07 2.47 2.77
N VAL A 70 5.55 3.42 2.00
CA VAL A 70 6.27 4.06 0.90
C VAL A 70 6.83 5.40 1.32
N VAL A 71 8.16 5.52 1.31
CA VAL A 71 8.88 6.73 1.70
C VAL A 71 9.66 7.34 0.55
N ASN A 72 9.97 8.62 0.68
CA ASN A 72 10.90 9.28 -0.22
C ASN A 72 12.33 8.89 0.16
N ALA A 73 13.09 8.35 -0.80
CA ALA A 73 14.48 7.94 -0.61
C ALA A 73 15.37 9.07 -0.06
N SER A 74 15.09 10.33 -0.41
CA SER A 74 15.90 11.48 -0.01
C SER A 74 15.58 12.02 1.38
N THR A 75 14.34 11.86 1.86
CA THR A 75 13.90 12.43 3.15
C THR A 75 13.58 11.38 4.20
N GLY A 76 13.47 10.09 3.81
CA GLY A 76 13.02 9.01 4.69
C GLY A 76 11.57 9.15 5.17
N GLN A 77 10.85 10.15 4.66
CA GLN A 77 9.49 10.48 5.06
C GLN A 77 8.49 10.09 3.97
N PRO A 78 7.25 9.71 4.33
CA PRO A 78 6.18 9.53 3.35
C PRO A 78 5.95 10.85 2.61
N GLY A 79 5.63 10.79 1.31
CA GLY A 79 5.36 11.99 0.54
C GLY A 79 4.16 12.79 1.08
N ALA A 80 4.03 14.05 0.65
CA ALA A 80 2.99 15.01 1.07
C ALA A 80 1.51 14.56 0.86
N GLY A 81 1.29 13.34 0.34
CA GLY A 81 -0.01 12.70 0.27
C GLY A 81 -0.44 11.97 1.56
N TRP A 82 0.42 11.86 2.57
CA TRP A 82 0.01 11.39 3.91
C TRP A 82 -0.83 12.47 4.60
N GLN A 83 -2.15 12.40 4.39
CA GLN A 83 -3.13 13.37 4.90
C GLN A 83 -3.85 12.91 6.18
N ASP A 84 -3.34 11.91 6.91
CA ASP A 84 -3.95 11.57 8.19
C ASP A 84 -3.26 12.34 9.31
N GLY A 85 -3.52 13.65 9.37
CA GLY A 85 -2.97 14.60 10.36
C GLY A 85 -3.34 14.31 11.83
N LYS A 86 -3.84 13.10 12.13
CA LYS A 86 -4.25 12.63 13.46
C LYS A 86 -3.33 11.56 14.04
N VAL A 87 -2.56 10.84 13.22
CA VAL A 87 -1.70 9.74 13.68
C VAL A 87 -0.28 9.94 13.14
N PRO A 88 0.77 9.85 13.98
CA PRO A 88 2.13 9.88 13.47
C PRO A 88 2.33 8.75 12.46
N TRP A 89 2.94 9.04 11.31
CA TRP A 89 3.18 8.09 10.22
C TRP A 89 3.76 6.74 10.70
N HIS A 90 4.70 6.79 11.64
CA HIS A 90 5.31 5.63 12.28
C HIS A 90 4.27 4.71 12.95
N GLY A 91 3.22 5.30 13.54
CA GLY A 91 2.10 4.58 14.15
C GLY A 91 1.28 3.81 13.12
N GLU A 92 1.03 4.38 11.95
CA GLU A 92 0.37 3.64 10.87
C GLU A 92 1.27 2.52 10.34
N VAL A 93 2.57 2.78 10.12
CA VAL A 93 3.52 1.73 9.71
C VAL A 93 3.51 0.56 10.68
N GLN A 94 3.50 0.83 11.99
CA GLN A 94 3.37 -0.21 13.01
C GLN A 94 2.02 -0.96 12.94
N ARG A 95 0.91 -0.27 12.65
CA ARG A 95 -0.40 -0.91 12.44
C ARG A 95 -0.39 -1.81 11.22
N VAL A 96 0.19 -1.36 10.12
CA VAL A 96 0.37 -2.15 8.89
C VAL A 96 1.20 -3.40 9.20
N PHE A 97 2.36 -3.27 9.84
CA PHE A 97 3.17 -4.43 10.22
C PHE A 97 2.44 -5.38 11.19
N ARG A 98 1.67 -4.85 12.15
CA ARG A 98 0.90 -5.71 13.07
C ARG A 98 -0.22 -6.46 12.35
N TYR A 99 -0.86 -5.82 11.38
CA TYR A 99 -1.95 -6.41 10.60
C TYR A 99 -1.43 -7.50 9.65
N TRP A 100 -0.39 -7.21 8.87
CA TRP A 100 0.13 -8.10 7.83
C TRP A 100 1.22 -9.08 8.30
N ALA A 101 2.03 -8.73 9.31
CA ALA A 101 3.13 -9.56 9.83
C ALA A 101 2.87 -10.13 11.24
N GLY A 102 1.69 -9.88 11.84
CA GLY A 102 1.32 -10.46 13.13
C GLY A 102 1.02 -11.96 13.03
N PRO A 103 0.96 -12.70 14.17
CA PRO A 103 0.65 -14.14 14.22
C PRO A 103 -0.76 -14.52 13.72
N ARG A 104 -1.52 -13.56 13.19
CA ARG A 104 -2.81 -13.72 12.48
C ARG A 104 -2.69 -13.49 10.97
N GLY A 105 -1.50 -13.66 10.37
CA GLY A 105 -1.31 -13.60 8.91
C GLY A 105 -2.17 -14.59 8.11
N ALA A 106 -2.85 -15.54 8.78
CA ALA A 106 -3.99 -16.25 8.23
C ALA A 106 -5.23 -15.36 8.34
N LYS A 107 -5.73 -14.89 7.19
CA LYS A 107 -7.09 -14.36 7.04
C LYS A 107 -8.03 -15.12 7.99
N LYS A 108 -8.65 -14.43 8.96
CA LYS A 108 -9.98 -14.87 9.38
C LYS A 108 -10.83 -14.60 8.14
N GLY A 109 -11.03 -15.65 7.34
CA GLY A 109 -11.92 -15.57 6.19
C GLY A 109 -13.23 -14.98 6.70
N THR A 110 -13.71 -13.96 6.00
CA THR A 110 -15.15 -13.76 5.85
C THR A 110 -15.68 -15.02 5.15
N ALA A 111 -15.86 -16.08 5.94
CA ALA A 111 -17.12 -16.79 5.93
C ALA A 111 -18.08 -15.94 6.77
N ASP A 112 -19.39 -16.05 6.48
CA ASP A 112 -20.52 -15.21 6.92
C ASP A 112 -20.89 -14.19 5.81
N ASP A 113 -21.88 -14.38 4.94
CA ASP A 113 -23.00 -15.33 4.94
C ASP A 113 -23.62 -15.34 3.52
N ASP A 114 -23.69 -16.51 2.90
CA ASP A 114 -24.55 -16.78 1.75
C ASP A 114 -25.11 -18.18 1.96
N SER A 115 -26.25 -18.27 2.66
CA SER A 115 -27.35 -19.24 2.46
C SER A 115 -28.18 -19.39 3.74
N SER A 116 -29.38 -18.79 3.78
CA SER A 116 -30.67 -19.49 3.98
C SER A 116 -31.81 -18.48 4.10
N GLY A 117 -32.76 -18.55 3.16
CA GLY A 117 -34.03 -17.82 3.17
C GLY A 117 -34.70 -17.88 1.81
#